data_AF-B1M923-F1
#
_entry.id   AF-B1M923-F1
#
_cell.length_a   1.000
_cell.length_b   1.000
_cell.length_c   1.000
_cell.angle_alpha   90.00
_cell.angle_beta   90.00
_cell.angle_gamma   90.00
#
_symmetry.space_group_name_H-M   'P 1'
#
loop_
_entity.id
_entity.type
_entity.pdbx_description
1 polymer ?
#
loop_
_entity_poly.entity_id
_entity_poly.type
_entity_poly.pdbx_seq_one_letter_code
_entity_poly.pdbx_strand_id
1 'polypeptide(L)'
;MASIREIAEALREIARPGMKPKAIRNAIRERHPEASKKEIVRAAFYAVTEAPTSADAATAELHDFALAERIAEDNADVVVKVSKRKKKKRSTDGSERSLAH
;
A
#
# COMPACT_ATOMS: atom_id res chain seq x y z
N MET A 1 30.86 7.99 -5.97
CA MET A 1 29.57 8.47 -5.42
C MET A 1 29.01 7.32 -4.62
N ALA A 2 29.00 7.42 -3.29
CA ALA A 2 28.28 6.45 -2.46
C ALA A 2 26.80 6.40 -2.86
N SER A 3 26.22 5.21 -2.87
CA SER A 3 24.82 5.02 -3.19
C SER A 3 23.93 5.55 -2.05
N ILE A 4 22.70 5.96 -2.38
CA ILE A 4 21.72 6.44 -1.39
C ILE A 4 21.44 5.39 -0.32
N ARG A 5 21.49 4.10 -0.69
CA ARG A 5 21.31 2.96 0.20
C ARG A 5 22.42 2.84 1.23
N GLU A 6 23.67 2.91 0.79
CA GLU A 6 24.84 2.83 1.71
C GLU A 6 24.83 3.98 2.73
N ILE A 7 24.52 5.21 2.28
CA ILE A 7 24.40 6.35 3.19
C ILE A 7 23.23 6.16 4.17
N ALA A 8 22.13 5.55 3.72
CA ALA A 8 20.96 5.28 4.56
C ALA A 8 21.24 4.24 5.64
N GLU A 9 21.98 3.18 5.31
CA GLU A 9 22.45 2.18 6.27
C GLU A 9 23.38 2.81 7.30
N ALA A 10 24.37 3.59 6.87
CA ALA A 10 25.26 4.32 7.76
C ALA A 10 24.48 5.30 8.68
N LEU A 11 23.44 5.96 8.17
CA LEU A 11 22.57 6.82 8.97
C LEU A 11 21.84 6.04 10.06
N ARG A 12 21.36 4.82 9.79
CA ARG A 12 20.70 3.98 10.80
C ARG A 12 21.65 3.55 11.91
N GLU A 13 22.92 3.30 11.60
CA GLU A 13 23.93 2.93 12.60
C GLU A 13 24.39 4.12 13.47
N ILE A 14 24.52 5.30 12.85
CA ILE A 14 25.10 6.49 13.49
C ILE A 14 24.05 7.27 14.26
N ALA A 15 22.84 7.41 13.73
CA ALA A 15 21.82 8.27 14.32
C ALA A 15 21.31 7.69 15.64
N ARG A 16 21.58 8.40 16.74
CA ARG A 16 21.03 8.12 18.07
C ARG A 16 20.08 9.23 18.52
N PRO A 17 19.04 8.91 19.33
CA PRO A 17 18.18 9.92 19.94
C PRO A 17 19.01 10.99 20.67
N GLY A 18 18.70 12.27 20.45
CA GLY A 18 19.40 13.40 21.09
C GLY A 18 20.68 13.88 20.36
N MET A 19 21.12 13.24 19.27
CA MET A 19 22.25 13.75 18.48
C MET A 19 21.89 15.02 17.70
N LYS A 20 22.83 15.98 17.66
CA LYS A 20 22.68 17.20 16.85
C LYS A 20 22.80 16.87 15.37
N PRO A 21 21.97 17.46 14.47
CA PRO A 21 22.04 17.21 13.03
C PRO A 21 23.42 17.46 12.40
N LYS A 22 24.16 18.46 12.91
CA LYS A 22 25.53 18.75 12.46
C LYS A 22 26.50 17.61 12.78
N ALA A 23 26.35 16.97 13.95
CA ALA A 23 27.18 15.84 14.37
C ALA A 23 26.91 14.62 13.50
N ILE A 24 25.62 14.31 13.23
CA ILE A 24 25.22 13.21 12.35
C ILE A 24 25.82 13.41 10.94
N ARG A 25 25.69 14.61 10.37
CA ARG A 25 26.24 14.91 9.04
C ARG A 25 27.77 14.79 9.00
N ASN A 26 28.46 15.22 10.06
CA ASN A 26 29.92 15.12 10.13
C ASN A 26 30.37 13.66 10.21
N ALA A 27 29.74 12.85 11.07
CA ALA A 27 30.02 11.42 11.17
C ALA A 27 29.76 10.67 9.86
N ILE A 28 28.72 11.05 9.10
CA ILE A 28 28.48 10.48 7.77
C ILE A 28 29.57 10.89 6.77
N ARG A 29 30.06 12.13 6.84
CA ARG A 29 31.14 12.60 5.96
C ARG A 29 32.51 12.00 6.30
N GLU A 30 32.72 11.55 7.53
CA GLU A 30 33.92 10.79 7.89
C GLU A 30 33.95 9.43 7.18
N ARG A 31 32.79 8.79 6.99
CA ARG A 31 32.66 7.51 6.26
C ARG A 31 32.50 7.69 4.75
N HIS A 32 31.83 8.76 4.32
CA HIS A 32 31.53 9.09 2.92
C HIS A 32 31.93 10.55 2.63
N PRO A 33 33.22 10.85 2.43
CA PRO A 33 33.72 12.21 2.23
C PRO A 33 33.09 12.92 1.02
N GLU A 34 32.73 12.16 0.00
CA GLU A 34 32.10 12.65 -1.23
C GLU A 34 30.60 12.92 -1.08
N ALA A 35 29.97 12.51 0.04
CA ALA A 35 28.54 12.69 0.26
C ALA A 35 28.20 14.18 0.47
N SER A 36 27.47 14.72 -0.50
CA SER A 36 26.92 16.07 -0.41
C SER A 36 25.83 16.14 0.67
N LYS A 37 25.56 17.35 1.18
CA LYS A 37 24.45 17.57 2.13
C LYS A 37 23.11 17.07 1.57
N LYS A 38 22.88 17.22 0.25
CA LYS A 38 21.64 16.80 -0.41
C LYS A 38 21.49 15.28 -0.42
N GLU A 39 22.57 14.54 -0.69
CA GLU A 39 22.56 13.07 -0.68
C GLU A 39 22.30 12.52 0.72
N ILE A 40 22.92 13.10 1.74
CA ILE A 40 22.71 12.70 3.14
C ILE A 40 21.24 12.91 3.54
N VAL A 41 20.65 14.05 3.19
CA VAL A 41 19.23 14.32 3.46
C VAL A 41 18.33 13.34 2.71
N ARG A 42 18.60 13.09 1.41
CA ARG A 42 17.85 12.14 0.60
C ARG A 42 17.93 10.72 1.17
N ALA A 43 19.10 10.30 1.62
CA ALA A 43 19.33 9.02 2.26
C ALA A 43 18.63 8.90 3.62
N ALA A 44 18.54 9.99 4.39
CA ALA A 44 17.76 10.00 5.63
C ALA A 44 16.28 9.75 5.38
N PHE A 45 15.69 10.42 4.38
CA PHE A 45 14.30 10.15 3.98
C PHE A 45 14.12 8.73 3.48
N TYR A 46 15.04 8.26 2.63
CA TYR A 46 15.04 6.88 2.14
C TYR A 46 15.08 5.86 3.29
N ALA A 47 15.93 6.08 4.29
CA ALA A 47 16.06 5.20 5.46
C ALA A 47 14.74 5.06 6.24
N VAL A 48 13.95 6.13 6.31
CA VAL A 48 12.64 6.17 6.99
C VAL A 48 11.56 5.47 6.16
N THR A 49 11.52 5.71 4.85
CA THR A 49 10.48 5.13 3.97
C THR A 49 10.72 3.66 3.65
N GLU A 50 11.99 3.25 3.60
CA GLU A 50 12.38 1.86 3.35
C GLU A 50 12.57 1.08 4.65
N ALA A 51 12.35 1.70 5.81
CA ALA A 51 12.21 0.93 7.04
C ALA A 51 10.99 0.01 6.84
N PRO A 52 11.13 -1.31 6.92
CA PRO A 52 9.95 -2.17 6.95
C PRO A 52 9.13 -1.71 8.14
N THR A 53 7.92 -1.19 7.88
CA THR A 53 6.92 -0.87 8.89
C THR A 53 6.88 -2.06 9.84
N SER A 54 7.51 -1.90 11.00
CA SER A 54 7.54 -2.96 12.00
C SER A 54 6.08 -3.16 12.36
N ALA A 55 5.58 -4.34 12.02
CA ALA A 55 4.18 -4.74 11.97
C ALA A 55 3.34 -4.12 13.09
N ASP A 56 2.67 -3.01 12.79
CA ASP A 56 1.52 -2.56 13.55
C ASP A 56 0.26 -3.06 12.83
N ALA A 57 -0.76 -3.44 13.58
CA ALA A 57 -2.03 -4.00 13.09
C ALA A 57 -2.65 -3.25 11.89
N ALA A 58 -2.29 -1.97 11.71
CA ALA A 58 -2.64 -1.14 10.57
C ALA A 58 -2.20 -1.68 9.19
N THR A 59 -1.06 -2.38 9.06
CA THR A 59 -0.69 -3.00 7.77
C THR A 59 -1.57 -4.21 7.45
N ALA A 60 -2.10 -4.91 8.46
CA ALA A 60 -3.01 -6.02 8.27
C ALA A 60 -4.40 -5.53 7.80
N GLU A 61 -4.92 -4.46 8.39
CA GLU A 61 -6.21 -3.88 7.99
C GLU A 61 -6.16 -3.29 6.57
N LEU A 62 -5.06 -2.64 6.18
CA LEU A 62 -4.87 -2.15 4.81
C LEU A 62 -4.71 -3.28 3.79
N HIS A 63 -4.10 -4.39 4.20
CA HIS A 63 -4.00 -5.58 3.38
C HIS A 63 -5.36 -6.26 3.19
N ASP A 64 -6.15 -6.39 4.27
CA ASP A 64 -7.49 -6.98 4.21
C ASP A 64 -8.45 -6.11 3.38
N PHE A 65 -8.35 -4.79 3.49
CA PHE A 65 -9.05 -3.85 2.62
C PHE A 65 -8.68 -4.03 1.14
N ALA A 66 -7.39 -4.16 0.81
CA ALA A 66 -6.94 -4.38 -0.56
C ALA A 66 -7.45 -5.72 -1.15
N LEU A 67 -7.57 -6.78 -0.31
CA LEU A 67 -8.19 -8.04 -0.72
C LEU A 67 -9.69 -7.90 -0.97
N ALA A 68 -10.41 -7.16 -0.13
CA ALA A 68 -11.85 -6.93 -0.27
C ALA A 68 -12.19 -6.20 -1.58
N GLU A 69 -11.47 -5.13 -1.89
CA GLU A 69 -11.66 -4.36 -3.14
C GLU A 69 -11.35 -5.20 -4.39
N ARG A 70 -10.28 -6.01 -4.36
CA ARG A 70 -9.95 -6.90 -5.48
C ARG A 70 -11.01 -7.98 -5.72
N ILE A 71 -11.63 -8.52 -4.67
CA ILE A 71 -12.70 -9.54 -4.80
C ILE A 71 -14.00 -8.91 -5.32
N ALA A 72 -14.26 -7.63 -5.03
CA ALA A 72 -15.44 -6.91 -5.50
C ALA A 72 -15.44 -6.71 -7.03
N GLU A 73 -14.26 -6.49 -7.65
CA GLU A 73 -14.15 -6.41 -9.11
C GLU A 73 -14.50 -7.74 -9.81
N ASP A 74 -14.23 -8.89 -9.18
CA ASP A 74 -14.53 -10.22 -9.77
C ASP A 74 -16.00 -10.66 -9.56
N ASN A 75 -16.67 -10.16 -8.51
CA ASN A 75 -18.04 -10.57 -8.17
C ASN A 75 -19.16 -9.71 -8.78
N ALA A 76 -18.86 -8.52 -9.31
CA ALA A 76 -19.85 -7.69 -10.00
C ALA A 76 -20.41 -8.38 -11.26
N ASP A 77 -19.61 -9.22 -11.91
CA ASP A 77 -20.00 -9.93 -13.13
C ASP A 77 -20.89 -11.15 -12.88
N VAL A 78 -20.80 -11.79 -11.69
CA VAL A 78 -21.57 -13.00 -11.38
C VAL A 78 -22.95 -12.67 -10.83
N VAL A 79 -23.07 -11.67 -9.94
CA VAL A 79 -24.34 -11.28 -9.32
C VAL A 79 -25.34 -10.74 -10.36
N VAL A 80 -24.85 -10.01 -11.38
CA VAL A 80 -25.69 -9.49 -12.47
C VAL A 80 -26.18 -10.62 -13.39
N LYS A 81 -25.37 -11.64 -13.68
CA LYS A 81 -25.74 -12.77 -14.56
C LYS A 81 -26.79 -13.69 -13.92
N VAL A 82 -26.68 -13.96 -12.62
CA VAL A 82 -27.68 -14.76 -11.88
C VAL A 82 -29.03 -14.03 -11.82
N SER A 83 -29.00 -12.71 -11.61
CA SER A 83 -30.20 -11.86 -11.54
C SER A 83 -30.95 -11.79 -12.88
N LYS A 84 -30.24 -11.72 -14.01
CA LYS A 84 -30.85 -11.73 -15.36
C LYS A 84 -31.48 -13.08 -15.72
N ARG A 85 -30.87 -14.21 -15.33
CA ARG A 85 -31.45 -15.55 -15.56
C ARG A 85 -32.73 -15.78 -14.77
N LYS A 86 -32.84 -15.27 -13.53
CA LYS A 86 -34.03 -15.43 -12.69
C LYS A 86 -35.23 -14.60 -13.18
N LYS A 87 -35.00 -13.43 -13.79
CA LYS A 87 -36.06 -12.56 -14.33
C LYS A 87 -36.70 -13.11 -15.62
N LYS A 88 -35.92 -13.75 -16.50
CA LYS A 88 -36.43 -14.32 -17.77
C LYS A 88 -37.34 -15.55 -17.57
N LYS A 89 -37.21 -16.27 -16.45
CA LYS A 89 -38.04 -17.47 -16.18
C LYS A 89 -39.40 -17.14 -15.53
N ARG A 90 -39.62 -15.91 -15.06
CA ARG A 90 -40.87 -15.51 -14.36
C ARG A 90 -41.90 -14.79 -15.22
N SER A 91 -41.58 -14.43 -16.47
CA SER A 91 -42.46 -13.61 -17.32
C SER A 91 -43.21 -14.40 -18.40
N THR A 92 -43.22 -15.74 -18.35
CA THR A 92 -43.87 -16.58 -19.38
C THR A 92 -44.99 -17.46 -18.84
N ASP A 93 -45.50 -17.24 -17.63
CA ASP A 93 -46.51 -18.14 -17.03
C ASP A 93 -47.50 -17.38 -16.13
N GLY A 94 -48.42 -16.61 -16.73
CA GLY A 94 -49.36 -15.82 -15.93
C GLY A 94 -50.47 -15.05 -16.66
N SER A 95 -50.87 -15.44 -17.87
CA SER A 95 -51.95 -14.73 -18.58
C SER A 95 -52.94 -15.66 -19.30
N GLU A 96 -53.54 -16.64 -18.62
CA GLU A 96 -54.80 -17.25 -19.08
C GLU A 96 -55.71 -17.61 -17.89
N ARG A 97 -56.44 -16.61 -17.38
CA ARG A 97 -57.73 -16.81 -16.68
C ARG A 97 -58.68 -15.69 -17.08
N SER A 98 -59.53 -15.98 -18.06
CA SER A 98 -60.78 -15.25 -18.27
C SER A 98 -61.90 -16.26 -18.48
N LEU A 99 -62.68 -16.48 -17.42
CA LEU A 99 -63.98 -17.14 -17.41
C LEU A 99 -65.03 -16.02 -17.19
N ALA A 100 -65.94 -15.87 -18.16
CA ALA A 100 -67.26 -15.21 -18.11
C ALA A 100 -67.73 -15.12 -19.59
N HIS A 101 -68.96 -15.41 -20.01
CA HIS A 101 -70.24 -15.62 -19.35
C HIS A 101 -71.18 -16.35 -20.34
#